data_AF-A0AAW9Q5P5-F1
#
_entry.id   AF-A0AAW9Q5P5-F1
#
_cell.length_a   1.000
_cell.length_b   1.000
_cell.length_c   1.000
_cell.angle_alpha   90.00
_cell.angle_beta   90.00
_cell.angle_gamma   90.00
#
_symmetry.space_group_name_H-M   'P 1'
#
loop_
_entity.id
_entity.type
_entity.pdbx_description
1 polymer ?
#
loop_
_entity_poly.entity_id
_entity_poly.type
_entity_poly.pdbx_seq_one_letter_code
_entity_poly.pdbx_strand_id
1 'polypeptide(L)'
;MGLEIRVFDLANRLYDDETEPEEIEEIKERFDQLNEFLRSRGLPEHIEPEKLPDNLIYRGELTGFHYSSTHFLRRAYAYQQLGLPLIPFTNKSDDAKRLPHL
;
A
#
# COMPACT_ATOMS: atom_id res chain seq x y z
N MET A 1 -12.97 -0.87 -2.16
CA MET A 1 -11.90 -1.42 -1.32
C MET A 1 -10.63 -1.45 -2.15
N GLY A 2 -9.69 -0.53 -1.92
CA GLY A 2 -8.43 -0.45 -2.67
C GLY A 2 -7.27 -1.12 -1.94
N LEU A 3 -6.08 -1.07 -2.54
CA LEU A 3 -4.82 -1.31 -1.83
C LEU A 3 -4.13 0.03 -1.64
N GLU A 4 -3.76 0.34 -0.41
CA GLU A 4 -2.99 1.53 -0.08
C GLU A 4 -1.74 1.13 0.71
N ILE A 5 -0.64 1.84 0.45
CA ILE A 5 0.60 1.70 1.21
C ILE A 5 0.83 3.06 1.85
N ARG A 6 0.72 3.11 3.18
CA ARG A 6 1.04 4.29 3.97
C ARG A 6 2.31 4.07 4.75
N VAL A 7 3.04 5.16 4.94
CA VAL A 7 4.20 5.23 5.82
C VAL A 7 4.02 6.48 6.68
N PHE A 8 4.44 6.41 7.95
CA PHE A 8 4.28 7.50 8.90
C PHE A 8 2.81 7.90 9.13
N ASP A 9 1.91 6.93 9.18
CA ASP A 9 0.46 7.17 9.26
C ASP A 9 0.11 7.91 10.56
N LEU A 10 0.67 7.48 11.70
CA LEU A 10 0.47 8.17 12.99
C LEU A 10 1.07 9.56 12.99
N ALA A 11 2.31 9.73 12.52
CA ALA A 11 2.92 11.05 12.42
C ALA A 11 2.07 11.99 11.56
N ASN A 12 1.65 11.57 10.36
CA ASN A 12 0.82 12.38 9.47
C ASN A 12 -0.45 12.86 10.17
N ARG A 13 -1.13 11.96 10.90
CA ARG A 13 -2.33 12.29 11.66
C ARG A 13 -2.06 13.25 12.83
N LEU A 14 -0.93 13.11 13.52
CA LEU A 14 -0.53 14.03 14.58
C LEU A 14 -0.20 15.45 14.09
N TYR A 15 0.14 15.61 12.80
CA TYR A 15 0.40 16.91 12.18
C TYR A 15 -0.81 17.50 11.45
N ASP A 16 -1.90 16.75 11.32
CA ASP A 16 -3.11 17.21 10.64
C ASP A 16 -4.03 17.90 11.65
N ASP A 17 -4.19 19.22 11.50
CA ASP A 17 -5.01 20.06 12.38
C ASP A 17 -6.49 19.67 12.39
N GLU A 18 -6.95 18.90 11.38
CA GLU A 18 -8.32 18.39 11.31
C GLU A 18 -8.49 17.03 12.00
N THR A 19 -7.42 16.39 12.47
CA THR A 19 -7.51 15.09 13.14
C THR A 19 -7.94 15.26 14.60
N GLU A 20 -9.06 14.65 14.94
CA GLU A 20 -9.57 14.64 16.31
C GLU A 20 -8.74 13.71 17.23
N PRO A 21 -8.57 14.05 18.51
CA PRO A 21 -7.79 13.22 19.46
C PRO A 21 -8.28 11.76 19.54
N GLU A 22 -9.60 11.54 19.43
CA GLU A 22 -10.19 10.19 19.42
C GLU A 22 -9.68 9.35 18.26
N GLU A 23 -9.50 9.94 17.06
CA GLU A 23 -8.95 9.22 15.91
C GLU A 23 -7.49 8.80 16.12
N ILE A 24 -6.70 9.64 16.82
CA ILE A 24 -5.33 9.30 17.21
C ILE A 24 -5.31 8.12 18.17
N GLU A 25 -6.20 8.12 19.17
CA GLU A 25 -6.32 7.03 20.14
C GLU A 25 -6.74 5.72 19.45
N GLU A 26 -7.73 5.75 18.54
CA GLU A 26 -8.14 4.59 17.76
C GLU A 26 -6.99 4.01 16.92
N ILE A 27 -6.19 4.87 16.29
CA ILE A 27 -5.03 4.43 15.51
C ILE A 27 -3.98 3.76 16.41
N LYS A 28 -3.69 4.35 17.58
CA LYS A 28 -2.75 3.79 18.55
C LYS A 28 -3.25 2.43 19.06
N GLU A 29 -4.53 2.30 19.38
CA GLU A 29 -5.12 1.02 19.80
C GLU A 29 -4.99 -0.05 18.71
N ARG A 30 -5.20 0.31 17.44
CA ARG A 30 -5.00 -0.63 16.31
C ARG A 30 -3.55 -1.11 16.20
N PHE A 31 -2.56 -0.26 16.47
CA PHE A 31 -1.16 -0.68 16.52
C PHE A 31 -0.86 -1.58 17.72
N ASP A 32 -1.47 -1.33 18.87
CA ASP A 32 -1.33 -2.21 20.05
C ASP A 32 -1.90 -3.61 19.78
N GLN A 33 -3.07 -3.68 19.14
CA GLN A 33 -3.68 -4.95 18.70
C GLN A 33 -2.80 -5.66 17.66
N LEU A 34 -2.22 -4.93 16.72
CA LEU A 34 -1.24 -5.49 15.76
C LEU A 34 -0.01 -6.05 16.48
N ASN A 35 0.52 -5.33 17.47
CA ASN A 35 1.68 -5.76 18.23
C ASN A 35 1.41 -6.97 19.11
N GLU A 36 0.22 -7.08 19.69
CA GLU A 36 -0.23 -8.30 20.37
C GLU A 36 -0.21 -9.50 19.41
N PHE A 37 -0.75 -9.32 18.20
CA PHE A 37 -0.71 -10.36 17.17
C PHE A 37 0.72 -10.72 16.78
N LEU A 38 1.61 -9.75 16.53
CA LEU A 38 3.00 -9.99 16.16
C LEU A 38 3.75 -10.76 17.26
N ARG A 39 3.61 -10.35 18.52
CA ARG A 39 4.16 -11.07 19.68
C ARG A 39 3.68 -12.51 19.74
N SER A 40 2.39 -12.76 19.51
CA SER A 40 1.81 -14.12 19.52
C SER A 40 2.42 -15.04 18.46
N ARG A 41 3.04 -14.47 17.42
CA ARG A 41 3.72 -15.18 16.33
C ARG A 41 5.25 -15.21 16.47
N GLY A 42 5.80 -14.69 17.57
CA GLY A 42 7.25 -14.57 17.75
C GLY A 42 7.90 -13.60 16.77
N LEU A 43 7.14 -12.63 16.25
CA LEU A 43 7.61 -11.58 15.34
C LEU A 43 7.95 -10.31 16.13
N PRO A 44 8.88 -9.47 15.63
CA PRO A 44 9.16 -8.18 16.25
C PRO A 44 7.94 -7.27 16.20
N GLU A 45 7.81 -6.41 17.21
CA GLU A 45 6.76 -5.41 17.27
C GLU A 45 6.96 -4.31 16.21
N HIS A 46 5.84 -3.81 15.72
CA HIS A 46 5.75 -2.62 14.91
C HIS A 46 5.87 -1.38 15.80
N ILE A 47 6.71 -0.42 15.40
CA ILE A 47 6.85 0.88 16.06
C ILE A 47 6.51 1.94 15.02
N GLU A 48 5.33 2.53 15.16
CA GLU A 48 4.93 3.64 14.29
C GLU A 48 5.60 4.94 14.75
N PRO A 49 6.27 5.70 13.86
CA PRO A 49 6.84 7.00 14.23
C PRO A 49 5.74 8.02 14.55
N GLU A 50 5.95 8.80 15.62
CA GLU A 50 5.08 9.93 15.97
C GLU A 50 5.50 11.25 15.28
N LYS A 51 6.66 11.26 14.62
CA LYS A 51 7.21 12.43 13.94
C LYS A 51 7.64 12.10 12.52
N LEU A 52 7.44 13.05 11.61
CA LEU A 52 7.96 12.97 10.26
C LEU A 52 9.46 13.29 10.29
N PRO A 53 10.29 12.60 9.48
CA PRO A 53 11.68 12.98 9.31
C PRO A 53 11.80 14.38 8.70
N ASP A 54 12.72 15.21 9.21
CA ASP A 54 12.95 16.58 8.71
C ASP A 54 13.33 16.62 7.22
N ASN A 55 13.89 15.52 6.70
CA ASN A 55 14.34 15.38 5.32
C ASN A 55 13.40 14.52 4.45
N LEU A 56 12.14 14.35 4.86
CA LEU A 56 11.17 13.58 4.07
C LEU A 56 10.83 14.33 2.78
N ILE A 57 11.26 13.79 1.64
CA ILE A 57 10.91 14.31 0.32
C ILE A 57 9.52 13.76 -0.04
N TYR A 58 8.51 14.63 -0.03
CA TYR A 58 7.18 14.28 -0.51
C TYR A 58 7.22 13.87 -1.99
N ARG A 59 6.63 12.72 -2.32
CA ARG A 59 6.61 12.16 -3.68
C ARG A 59 5.22 12.14 -4.30
N GLY A 60 4.26 12.89 -3.74
CA GLY A 60 2.86 12.79 -4.11
C GLY A 60 2.10 11.76 -3.28
N GLU A 61 0.80 11.97 -3.18
CA GLU A 61 -0.13 11.04 -2.55
C GLU A 61 -0.65 10.08 -3.62
N LEU A 62 -0.31 8.79 -3.48
CA LEU A 62 -1.01 7.74 -4.19
C LEU A 62 -2.22 7.38 -3.33
N THR A 63 -3.37 8.00 -3.61
CA THR A 63 -4.66 7.88 -2.88
C THR A 63 -5.26 6.47 -2.87
N GLY A 64 -4.45 5.45 -3.18
CA GLY A 64 -4.81 4.05 -3.28
C GLY A 64 -4.84 3.57 -4.73
N PHE A 65 -4.49 2.31 -4.91
CA PHE A 65 -4.75 1.61 -6.15
C PHE A 65 -6.18 1.08 -6.12
N HIS A 66 -6.94 1.29 -7.21
CA HIS A 66 -8.26 0.67 -7.37
C HIS A 66 -8.18 -0.84 -7.14
N TYR A 67 -9.25 -1.44 -6.60
CA TYR A 67 -9.33 -2.88 -6.35
C TYR A 67 -8.87 -3.73 -7.55
N SER A 68 -9.26 -3.34 -8.76
CA SER A 68 -8.87 -3.98 -10.01
C SER A 68 -7.35 -4.10 -10.19
N SER A 69 -6.59 -3.17 -9.62
CA SER A 69 -5.13 -3.14 -9.64
C SER A 69 -4.50 -4.32 -8.90
N THR A 70 -5.18 -4.86 -7.88
CA THR A 70 -4.68 -6.04 -7.15
C THR A 70 -4.58 -7.27 -8.05
N HIS A 71 -5.47 -7.43 -9.03
CA HIS A 71 -5.37 -8.51 -10.01
C HIS A 71 -4.14 -8.35 -10.91
N PHE A 72 -3.82 -7.11 -11.30
CA PHE A 72 -2.61 -6.84 -12.08
C PHE A 72 -1.33 -7.10 -11.27
N LEU A 73 -1.31 -6.72 -9.99
CA LEU A 73 -0.18 -7.01 -9.09
C LEU A 73 0.04 -8.51 -8.89
N ARG A 74 -1.02 -9.28 -8.63
CA ARG A 74 -0.94 -10.75 -8.50
C ARG A 74 -0.39 -11.39 -9.77
N ARG A 75 -0.86 -10.95 -10.94
CA ARG A 75 -0.38 -11.45 -12.24
C ARG A 75 1.09 -11.07 -12.46
N ALA A 76 1.48 -9.85 -12.11
CA ALA A 76 2.85 -9.40 -12.24
C ALA A 76 3.81 -10.23 -11.36
N TYR A 77 3.42 -10.48 -10.10
CA TYR A 77 4.17 -11.35 -9.19
C TYR A 77 4.31 -12.77 -9.75
N ALA A 78 3.23 -13.37 -10.25
CA ALA A 78 3.28 -14.70 -10.85
C ALA A 78 4.21 -14.74 -12.08
N TYR A 79 4.18 -13.73 -12.93
CA TYR A 79 5.06 -13.64 -14.10
C TYR A 79 6.53 -13.56 -13.69
N GLN A 80 6.85 -12.75 -12.67
CA GLN A 80 8.19 -12.68 -12.12
C GLN A 80 8.67 -14.03 -11.58
N GLN A 81 7.82 -14.76 -10.83
CA GLN A 81 8.15 -16.08 -10.30
C GLN A 81 8.39 -17.13 -11.42
N LEU A 82 7.73 -16.96 -12.56
CA LEU A 82 7.85 -17.85 -13.72
C LEU A 82 8.92 -17.39 -14.73
N GLY A 83 9.62 -16.27 -14.49
CA GLY A 83 10.57 -15.70 -15.44
C GLY A 83 9.94 -15.22 -16.74
N LEU A 84 8.63 -14.91 -16.72
CA LEU A 84 7.89 -14.44 -17.89
C LEU A 84 7.97 -12.90 -18.01
N PRO A 85 8.01 -12.37 -19.24
CA PRO A 85 8.03 -10.92 -19.45
C PRO A 85 6.71 -10.29 -19.02
N LEU A 86 6.77 -9.21 -18.23
CA LEU A 86 5.61 -8.40 -17.88
C LEU A 86 5.10 -7.66 -19.12
N ILE A 87 3.94 -8.06 -19.61
CA ILE A 87 3.26 -7.36 -20.70
C ILE A 87 2.24 -6.39 -20.05
N PRO A 88 2.43 -5.06 -20.19
CA PRO A 88 1.47 -4.09 -19.70
C PRO A 88 0.09 -4.35 -20.31
N PHE A 89 -0.95 -4.31 -19.48
CA PHE A 89 -2.31 -4.38 -19.99
C PHE A 89 -2.62 -3.06 -20.71
N THR A 90 -2.60 -3.05 -22.04
CA THR A 90 -3.23 -1.97 -22.80
C THR A 90 -4.72 -2.25 -22.83
N ASN A 91 -5.55 -1.26 -22.49
CA ASN A 91 -7.00 -1.37 -22.60
C ASN A 91 -7.34 -1.42 -24.10
N LYS A 92 -7.33 -2.62 -24.68
CA LYS A 92 -7.51 -2.85 -26.11
C LYS A 92 -9.00 -2.77 -26.49
N SER A 93 -9.61 -1.58 -26.38
CA SER A 93 -10.68 -1.25 -27.33
C SER A 93 -10.12 -0.84 -28.70
N ASP A 94 -8.81 -0.57 -28.81
CA ASP A 94 -8.18 -0.10 -30.07
C ASP A 94 -7.18 -1.08 -30.73
N ASP A 95 -6.84 -2.21 -30.09
CA ASP A 95 -5.78 -3.10 -30.59
C ASP A 95 -6.33 -4.44 -31.13
N ALA A 96 -7.49 -4.41 -31.78
CA ALA A 96 -8.01 -5.52 -32.59
C ALA A 96 -7.10 -5.87 -33.81
N LYS A 97 -5.84 -5.43 -33.85
CA LYS A 97 -4.93 -5.56 -34.99
C LYS A 97 -3.50 -6.00 -34.66
N ARG A 98 -3.22 -6.53 -33.48
CA ARG A 98 -1.84 -6.95 -33.15
C ARG A 98 -1.76 -8.30 -32.44
N LEU A 99 -2.04 -9.37 -33.19
CA LEU A 99 -1.34 -10.66 -33.06
C LEU A 99 -1.26 -11.26 -34.48
N PRO A 100 -0.07 -11.48 -35.06
CA PRO A 100 0.06 -12.46 -36.13
C PRO A 100 -0.05 -13.86 -35.51
N HIS A 101 -0.86 -14.69 -36.14
CA HIS A 101 -1.06 -16.09 -35.80
C HIS A 101 0.27 -16.84 -35.72
N LEU A 102 0.60 -17.39 -34.55
CA LEU A 102 1.38 -18.61 -34.35
C LEU A 102 0.91 -19.29 -33.07
#